data_AF-A0A6C0BFI6-F1
#
_entry.id   AF-A0A6C0BFI6-F1
#
_cell.length_a   1.000
_cell.length_b   1.000
_cell.length_c   1.000
_cell.angle_alpha   90.00
_cell.angle_beta   90.00
_cell.angle_gamma   90.00
#
_symmetry.space_group_name_H-M   'P 1'
#
loop_
_entity.id
_entity.type
_entity.pdbx_description
1 polymer ?
#
loop_
_entity_poly.entity_id
_entity_poly.type
_entity_poly.pdbx_seq_one_letter_code
_entity_poly.pdbx_strand_id
1 'polypeptide(L)'
;MKTGFLITGLILLLIANLMMVYSHQYDMDEGFTSYFLENAGPSNIGSSKGDPIGPFDNLRIVPSNGISSWRDTDPNEPLLGPKFEPGPDSLFIFKNNQAKPECCSSTYASDMGCVCTTPEQRKYINTRGGNRTVDDGV
;
A
#
# COMPACT_ATOMS: atom_id res chain seq x y z
N MET A 1 38.78 45.98 11.44
CA MET A 1 37.57 45.34 12.00
C MET A 1 36.56 44.90 10.93
N LYS A 2 36.28 45.69 9.87
CA LYS A 2 35.29 45.32 8.83
C LYS A 2 35.74 44.22 7.86
N THR A 3 37.02 44.16 7.52
CA THR A 3 37.56 43.14 6.58
C THR A 3 37.67 41.76 7.20
N GLY A 4 38.06 41.67 8.49
CA GLY A 4 38.09 40.40 9.21
C GLY A 4 36.71 39.73 9.25
N PHE A 5 35.66 40.50 9.55
CA PHE A 5 34.28 40.01 9.57
C PHE A 5 33.80 39.51 8.20
N LEU A 6 34.15 40.23 7.12
CA LEU A 6 33.82 39.81 5.75
C LEU A 6 34.53 38.52 5.34
N ILE A 7 35.82 38.40 5.65
CA ILE A 7 36.62 37.20 5.31
C ILE A 7 36.10 35.99 6.09
N THR A 8 35.83 36.14 7.39
CA THR A 8 35.27 35.05 8.20
C THR A 8 33.89 34.62 7.71
N GLY A 9 33.04 35.58 7.32
CA GLY A 9 31.72 35.29 6.76
C GLY A 9 31.79 34.53 5.44
N LEU A 10 32.70 34.92 4.55
CA LEU A 10 32.92 34.25 3.26
C LEU A 10 33.46 32.82 3.43
N ILE A 11 34.38 32.61 4.37
CA ILE A 11 34.92 31.28 4.66
C ILE A 11 33.83 30.36 5.22
N LEU A 12 33.00 30.83 6.15
CA LEU A 12 31.90 30.04 6.71
C LEU A 12 30.87 29.65 5.63
N LEU A 13 30.54 30.58 4.73
CA LEU A 13 29.64 30.31 3.61
C LEU A 13 30.19 29.24 2.65
N LEU A 14 31.50 29.25 2.42
CA LEU A 14 32.15 28.29 1.54
C LEU A 14 32.18 26.89 2.18
N ILE A 15 32.47 26.80 3.48
CA ILE A 15 32.43 25.54 4.23
C ILE A 15 31.02 24.95 4.28
N ALA A 16 30.00 25.78 4.52
CA ALA A 16 28.61 25.34 4.55
C ALA A 16 28.15 24.78 3.19
N ASN A 17 28.51 25.43 2.08
CA ASN A 17 28.21 24.92 0.73
C ASN A 17 28.92 23.59 0.45
N LEU A 18 30.19 23.46 0.83
CA LEU A 18 30.92 22.20 0.69
C LEU A 18 30.27 21.09 1.51
N MET A 19 29.87 21.36 2.76
CA MET A 19 29.14 20.37 3.55
C MET A 19 27.82 19.96 2.92
N MET A 20 27.03 20.88 2.36
CA MET A 20 25.75 20.53 1.72
C MET A 20 25.93 19.73 0.43
N VAL A 21 26.98 19.99 -0.35
CA VAL A 21 27.26 19.25 -1.60
C VAL A 21 27.84 17.87 -1.32
N TYR A 22 28.69 17.76 -0.29
CA TYR A 22 29.37 16.51 0.05
C TYR A 22 28.74 15.74 1.21
N SER A 23 27.69 16.27 1.85
CA SER A 23 26.90 15.49 2.80
C SER A 23 26.21 14.40 2.00
N HIS A 24 26.70 13.17 2.17
CA HIS A 24 25.92 12.01 1.79
C HIS A 24 24.53 12.16 2.41
N GLN A 25 23.50 11.93 1.60
CA GLN A 25 22.16 11.69 2.11
C GLN A 25 22.29 10.55 3.11
N TYR A 26 22.22 10.88 4.40
CA TYR A 26 21.88 9.88 5.39
C TYR A 26 20.46 9.47 5.02
N ASP A 27 20.32 8.26 4.47
CA ASP A 27 19.02 7.60 4.40
C ASP A 27 18.48 7.61 5.82
N MET A 28 17.53 8.51 6.07
CA MET A 28 16.73 8.45 7.27
C MET A 28 15.79 7.29 7.03
N ASP A 29 16.13 6.12 7.57
CA ASP A 29 15.19 5.01 7.63
C ASP A 29 13.93 5.51 8.35
N GLU A 30 12.87 5.67 7.57
CA GLU A 30 11.55 6.13 8.01
C GLU A 30 11.08 5.22 9.17
N GLY A 31 10.79 5.81 10.33
CA GLY A 31 10.63 5.15 11.64
C GLY A 31 9.40 4.25 11.84
N PHE A 32 9.09 3.38 10.89
CA PHE A 32 8.10 2.30 11.05
C PHE A 32 8.74 0.90 11.04
N THR A 33 10.06 0.76 10.81
CA THR A 33 10.69 -0.54 10.54
C THR A 33 11.40 -1.19 11.74
N SER A 34 11.70 -0.46 12.82
CA SER A 34 12.62 -0.97 13.86
C SER A 34 11.96 -1.69 15.03
N TYR A 35 10.74 -1.33 15.45
CA TYR A 35 10.18 -1.88 16.70
C TYR A 35 9.74 -3.35 16.60
N PHE A 36 9.42 -3.84 15.39
CA PHE A 36 8.99 -5.23 15.21
C PHE A 36 10.15 -6.24 15.12
N LEU A 37 11.40 -5.78 14.97
CA LEU A 37 12.55 -6.64 14.67
C LEU A 37 13.62 -6.66 15.75
N GLU A 38 13.56 -5.77 16.75
CA GLU A 38 14.63 -5.59 17.74
C GLU A 38 14.84 -6.80 18.68
N ASN A 39 13.87 -7.73 18.73
CA ASN A 39 13.97 -9.01 19.46
C ASN A 39 13.79 -10.25 18.57
N ALA A 40 13.66 -10.09 17.25
CA ALA A 40 13.65 -11.23 16.35
C ALA A 40 15.11 -11.63 16.09
N GLY A 41 15.58 -12.70 16.75
CA GLY A 41 16.89 -13.27 16.44
C GLY A 41 17.02 -13.50 14.93
N PRO A 42 18.13 -13.11 14.27
CA PRO A 42 18.28 -13.29 12.84
C PRO A 42 18.18 -14.78 12.53
N SER A 43 17.11 -15.19 11.84
CA SER A 43 16.87 -16.59 11.49
C SER A 43 17.89 -17.12 10.49
N ASN A 44 18.67 -16.24 9.84
CA ASN A 44 19.49 -16.53 8.64
C ASN A 44 18.70 -17.18 7.48
N ILE A 45 17.36 -17.17 7.58
CA ILE A 45 16.43 -17.68 6.56
C ILE A 45 15.96 -16.48 5.76
N GLY A 46 16.24 -16.45 4.45
CA GLY A 46 15.92 -15.31 3.58
C GLY A 46 16.98 -14.20 3.53
N SER A 47 18.18 -14.41 4.09
CA SER A 47 19.24 -13.39 4.15
C SER A 47 19.81 -13.01 2.78
N SER A 48 19.64 -13.84 1.75
CA SER A 48 19.91 -13.51 0.36
C SER A 48 18.61 -13.21 -0.39
N LYS A 49 18.58 -12.21 -1.26
CA LYS A 49 17.47 -11.98 -2.20
C LYS A 49 17.22 -13.27 -3.00
N GLY A 50 16.19 -14.03 -2.64
CA GLY A 50 15.78 -15.27 -3.32
C GLY A 50 15.85 -16.54 -2.47
N ASP A 51 16.37 -16.49 -1.24
CA ASP A 51 16.30 -17.65 -0.35
C ASP A 51 14.87 -17.81 0.17
N PRO A 52 14.24 -18.99 -0.05
CA PRO A 52 12.86 -19.18 0.34
C PRO A 52 12.71 -19.13 1.87
N ILE A 53 11.77 -18.32 2.34
CA ILE A 53 11.53 -18.06 3.77
C ILE A 53 10.75 -19.21 4.43
N GLY A 54 10.12 -20.08 3.63
CA GLY A 54 9.41 -21.25 4.15
C GLY A 54 8.56 -21.99 3.11
N PRO A 55 7.73 -22.95 3.55
CA PRO A 55 6.92 -23.80 2.68
C PRO A 55 5.79 -23.05 1.94
N PHE A 56 5.53 -21.80 2.34
CA PHE A 56 4.53 -20.94 1.70
C PHE A 56 5.13 -19.93 0.73
N ASP A 57 6.44 -19.99 0.49
CA ASP A 57 7.08 -19.07 -0.45
C ASP A 57 6.70 -19.41 -1.89
N ASN A 58 6.50 -18.38 -2.72
CA ASN A 58 6.01 -18.48 -4.11
C ASN A 58 4.64 -19.18 -4.30
N LEU A 59 3.84 -19.37 -3.25
CA LEU A 59 2.47 -19.85 -3.42
C LEU A 59 1.57 -18.74 -3.99
N ARG A 60 1.10 -18.95 -5.21
CA ARG A 60 0.07 -18.10 -5.83
C ARG A 60 -1.28 -18.81 -5.79
N ILE A 61 -2.09 -18.46 -4.80
CA ILE A 61 -3.48 -18.95 -4.71
C ILE A 61 -4.31 -18.12 -5.69
N VAL A 62 -4.64 -18.73 -6.83
CA VAL A 62 -5.56 -18.13 -7.81
C VAL A 62 -7.00 -18.54 -7.48
N PRO A 63 -7.93 -17.57 -7.40
CA PRO A 63 -9.35 -17.86 -7.27
C PRO A 63 -9.88 -18.59 -8.51
N SER A 64 -10.86 -19.47 -8.31
CA SER A 64 -11.49 -20.27 -9.38
C SER A 64 -12.30 -19.44 -10.38
N ASN A 65 -12.65 -18.19 -10.04
CA ASN A 65 -13.47 -17.32 -10.88
C ASN A 65 -12.74 -16.70 -12.10
N GLY A 66 -11.40 -16.75 -12.13
CA GLY A 66 -10.59 -16.20 -13.23
C GLY A 66 -10.63 -14.67 -13.40
N ILE A 67 -11.22 -13.91 -12.47
CA ILE A 67 -11.38 -12.45 -12.58
C ILE A 67 -10.22 -11.70 -11.92
N SER A 68 -9.62 -12.28 -10.87
CA SER A 68 -8.48 -11.66 -10.23
C SER A 68 -7.43 -12.71 -9.84
N SER A 69 -6.19 -12.27 -9.69
CA SER A 69 -5.08 -13.15 -9.33
C SER A 69 -5.02 -13.52 -7.84
N TRP A 70 -5.91 -12.97 -7.02
CA TRP A 70 -5.71 -12.96 -5.57
C TRP A 70 -6.98 -12.83 -4.71
N ARG A 71 -8.12 -12.49 -5.32
CA ARG A 71 -9.43 -12.33 -4.65
C ARG A 71 -10.52 -13.09 -5.37
N ASP A 72 -11.23 -13.93 -4.63
CA ASP A 72 -12.52 -14.40 -5.10
C ASP A 72 -13.53 -13.26 -4.99
N THR A 73 -14.52 -13.24 -5.88
CA THR A 73 -15.38 -12.07 -6.10
C THR A 73 -16.82 -12.40 -6.47
N ASP A 74 -17.17 -13.68 -6.43
CA ASP A 74 -18.53 -14.17 -6.64
C ASP A 74 -19.21 -14.37 -5.27
N PRO A 75 -20.53 -14.08 -5.14
CA PRO A 75 -21.47 -13.70 -6.19
C PRO A 75 -21.63 -12.18 -6.42
N ASN A 76 -21.99 -11.80 -7.66
CA ASN A 76 -22.38 -10.43 -8.01
C ASN A 76 -23.86 -10.20 -7.70
N GLU A 77 -24.13 -9.64 -6.52
CA GLU A 77 -25.49 -9.37 -6.04
C GLU A 77 -25.97 -7.96 -6.43
N PRO A 78 -27.28 -7.76 -6.63
CA PRO A 78 -27.85 -6.44 -6.85
C PRO A 78 -27.68 -5.55 -5.62
N LEU A 79 -27.58 -4.23 -5.84
CA LEU A 79 -27.57 -3.25 -4.75
C LEU A 79 -28.97 -3.08 -4.15
N LEU A 80 -29.04 -2.83 -2.84
CA LEU A 80 -30.26 -2.51 -2.10
C LEU A 80 -30.78 -1.09 -2.39
N GLY A 81 -30.00 -0.28 -3.10
CA GLY A 81 -30.27 1.12 -3.36
C GLY A 81 -29.52 1.62 -4.58
N PRO A 82 -29.46 2.95 -4.79
CA PRO A 82 -28.77 3.51 -5.95
C PRO A 82 -27.28 3.16 -5.94
N LYS A 83 -26.68 3.12 -7.13
CA LYS A 83 -25.23 2.95 -7.28
C LYS A 83 -24.49 4.04 -6.52
N PHE A 84 -23.39 3.65 -5.88
CA PHE A 84 -22.50 4.60 -5.23
C PHE A 84 -21.81 5.50 -6.27
N GLU A 85 -21.85 6.81 -6.02
CA GLU A 85 -21.10 7.81 -6.77
C GLU A 85 -20.20 8.58 -5.79
N PRO A 86 -18.89 8.71 -6.06
CA PRO A 86 -17.98 9.46 -5.20
C PRO A 86 -18.42 10.94 -5.12
N GLY A 87 -18.60 11.44 -3.89
CA GLY A 87 -19.00 12.82 -3.66
C GLY A 87 -18.75 13.26 -2.21
N PRO A 88 -18.92 14.55 -1.89
CA PRO A 88 -18.71 15.07 -0.53
C PRO A 88 -19.59 14.38 0.52
N ASP A 89 -20.81 13.97 0.14
CA ASP A 89 -21.77 13.31 1.01
C ASP A 89 -21.76 11.77 0.88
N SER A 90 -20.85 11.20 0.11
CA SER A 90 -20.79 9.76 -0.20
C SER A 90 -19.36 9.23 -0.04
N LEU A 91 -18.98 8.99 1.22
CA LEU A 91 -17.69 8.39 1.57
C LEU A 91 -17.73 6.86 1.66
N PHE A 92 -18.93 6.27 1.81
CA PHE A 92 -19.07 4.83 2.00
C PHE A 92 -19.56 4.12 0.74
N ILE A 93 -18.61 3.56 -0.01
CA ILE A 93 -18.85 2.85 -1.27
C ILE A 93 -19.81 1.66 -1.15
N PHE A 94 -19.83 1.01 0.03
CA PHE A 94 -20.61 -0.21 0.26
C PHE A 94 -21.97 0.01 0.93
N LYS A 95 -22.41 1.27 1.05
CA LYS A 95 -23.64 1.63 1.78
C LYS A 95 -24.87 0.83 1.35
N ASN A 96 -24.98 0.57 0.05
CA ASN A 96 -26.14 -0.06 -0.56
C ASN A 96 -25.84 -1.51 -1.00
N ASN A 97 -24.74 -2.09 -0.54
CA ASN A 97 -24.43 -3.49 -0.85
C ASN A 97 -25.16 -4.43 0.11
N GLN A 98 -25.48 -5.61 -0.39
CA GLN A 98 -25.95 -6.70 0.45
C GLN A 98 -24.78 -7.27 1.26
N ALA A 99 -25.06 -7.69 2.49
CA ALA A 99 -24.13 -8.43 3.33
C ALA A 99 -24.69 -9.83 3.57
N LYS A 100 -23.99 -10.87 3.12
CA LYS A 100 -24.42 -12.26 3.25
C LYS A 100 -23.22 -13.21 3.37
N PRO A 101 -23.37 -14.40 3.98
CA PRO A 101 -22.30 -15.39 4.11
C PRO A 101 -21.74 -15.88 2.76
N GLU A 102 -22.58 -15.93 1.72
CA GLU A 102 -22.18 -16.37 0.38
C GLU A 102 -21.13 -15.44 -0.25
N CYS A 103 -21.03 -14.20 0.23
CA CYS A 103 -20.12 -13.18 -0.28
C CYS A 103 -18.79 -13.14 0.48
N CYS A 104 -18.44 -14.15 1.28
CA CYS A 104 -17.21 -14.16 2.09
C CYS A 104 -15.91 -14.46 1.34
N SER A 105 -16.02 -14.72 0.04
CA SER A 105 -14.94 -14.50 -0.93
C SER A 105 -14.46 -13.03 -0.96
N SER A 106 -15.33 -12.09 -0.60
CA SER A 106 -15.03 -10.65 -0.54
C SER A 106 -14.04 -10.30 0.56
N THR A 107 -13.23 -9.27 0.31
CA THR A 107 -12.29 -8.72 1.32
C THR A 107 -12.96 -7.77 2.30
N TYR A 108 -14.20 -7.39 2.05
CA TYR A 108 -14.94 -6.44 2.87
C TYR A 108 -16.03 -7.18 3.64
N ALA A 109 -16.11 -6.90 4.94
CA ALA A 109 -17.14 -7.44 5.82
C ALA A 109 -17.79 -6.30 6.61
N SER A 110 -19.02 -6.54 7.04
CA SER A 110 -19.78 -5.74 7.99
C SER A 110 -20.20 -6.61 9.18
N ASP A 111 -20.91 -6.02 10.13
CA ASP A 111 -21.56 -6.69 11.25
C ASP A 111 -22.58 -7.76 10.83
N MET A 112 -23.13 -7.65 9.61
CA MET A 112 -24.11 -8.59 9.04
C MET A 112 -23.49 -9.70 8.17
N GLY A 113 -22.16 -9.74 8.04
CA GLY A 113 -21.45 -10.72 7.22
C GLY A 113 -20.61 -10.06 6.13
N CYS A 114 -20.36 -10.79 5.04
CA CYS A 114 -19.46 -10.34 4.00
C CYS A 114 -20.17 -9.51 2.93
N VAL A 115 -19.52 -8.46 2.44
CA VAL A 115 -20.11 -7.49 1.52
C VAL A 115 -20.04 -8.02 0.09
N CYS A 116 -21.21 -8.17 -0.55
CA CYS A 116 -21.33 -8.57 -1.94
C CYS A 116 -21.01 -7.39 -2.86
N THR A 117 -19.74 -7.27 -3.29
CA THR A 117 -19.27 -6.15 -4.11
C THR A 117 -19.65 -6.30 -5.59
N THR A 118 -19.99 -5.18 -6.24
CA THR A 118 -20.21 -5.16 -7.69
C THR A 118 -18.89 -5.09 -8.48
N PRO A 119 -18.86 -5.55 -9.75
CA PRO A 119 -17.67 -5.45 -10.60
C PRO A 119 -17.14 -4.01 -10.72
N GLU A 120 -18.03 -3.01 -10.80
CA GLU A 120 -17.65 -1.60 -10.93
C GLU A 120 -16.98 -1.10 -9.65
N GLN A 121 -17.50 -1.47 -8.48
CA GLN A 121 -16.90 -1.11 -7.19
C GLN A 121 -15.52 -1.75 -7.04
N ARG A 122 -15.38 -3.04 -7.43
CA ARG A 122 -14.10 -3.75 -7.41
C ARG A 122 -13.08 -3.07 -8.32
N LYS A 123 -13.48 -2.70 -9.54
CA LYS A 123 -12.63 -1.97 -10.49
C LYS A 123 -12.19 -0.62 -9.91
N TYR A 124 -13.14 0.17 -9.39
CA TYR A 124 -12.84 1.48 -8.81
C TYR A 124 -11.83 1.40 -7.66
N ILE A 125 -12.02 0.42 -6.76
CA ILE A 125 -11.10 0.18 -5.64
C ILE A 125 -9.73 -0.26 -6.12
N ASN A 126 -9.68 -1.18 -7.09
CA ASN A 126 -8.42 -1.69 -7.66
C ASN A 126 -7.61 -0.59 -8.34
N THR A 127 -8.27 0.41 -8.93
CA THR A 127 -7.62 1.56 -9.61
C THR A 127 -7.36 2.77 -8.70
N ARG A 128 -7.74 2.70 -7.42
CA ARG A 128 -7.63 3.85 -6.51
C ARG A 128 -6.17 4.14 -6.17
N GLY A 129 -5.84 5.43 -6.01
CA GLY A 129 -4.51 5.85 -5.55
C GLY A 129 -3.39 5.61 -6.58
N GLY A 130 -3.74 5.48 -7.86
CA GLY A 130 -2.77 5.24 -8.94
C GLY A 130 -2.36 3.78 -9.13
N ASN A 131 -2.83 2.87 -8.28
CA ASN A 131 -2.58 1.44 -8.42
C ASN A 131 -3.26 0.86 -9.67
N ARG A 132 -2.61 -0.09 -10.34
CA ARG A 132 -3.17 -0.85 -11.48
C ARG A 132 -3.84 0.04 -12.54
N THR A 133 -3.28 1.23 -12.77
CA THR A 133 -3.73 2.17 -13.80
C THR A 133 -3.21 1.80 -15.19
N VAL A 134 -2.27 0.87 -15.25
CA VAL A 134 -1.79 0.17 -16.44
C VAL A 134 -2.17 -1.30 -16.34
N ASP A 135 -2.31 -1.96 -17.49
CA ASP A 135 -2.62 -3.39 -17.55
C ASP A 135 -1.42 -4.20 -17.07
N ASP A 136 -1.60 -4.99 -16.01
CA ASP A 136 -0.56 -5.83 -15.43
C ASP A 136 -0.35 -7.14 -16.22
N GLY A 137 -1.02 -7.28 -17.37
CA GLY A 137 -0.85 -8.43 -18.28
C GLY A 137 -1.44 -9.74 -17.73
N VAL A 138 -2.48 -9.63 -16.90
CA VAL A 138 -3.24 -10.75 -16.32
C VAL A 138 -4.69 -10.64 -16.73
#